data_AF-A0A2M4CND4-F1
#
_entry.id   AF-A0A2M4CND4-F1
#
_cell.length_a   1.000
_cell.length_b   1.000
_cell.length_c   1.000
_cell.angle_alpha   90.00
_cell.angle_beta   90.00
_cell.angle_gamma   90.00
#
_symmetry.space_group_name_H-M   'P 1'
#
loop_
_entity.id
_entity.type
_entity.pdbx_description
1 polymer ?
#
loop_
_entity_poly.entity_id
_entity_poly.type
_entity_poly.pdbx_seq_one_letter_code
_entity_poly.pdbx_strand_id
1 'polypeptide(L)'
;LREDGDPSDDSRGDTPEDTTDAGDADTSDGHDLLTSDDEVEGYGGESGDGDGTAEGADDAESADGEGGSGEGGKGGAGGKDSRRHTYRQVHKLLKKVMKVDFKDKYLKSFIVARLQERLMNPTIDLVSTIEKYSKIKECFSSVEKDTKELVKESEKSYKECAEDKRNTHCGSEGTRDLDEGLIDLEQELSDCIVEKRDEDSE
;
A
#
# COMPACT_ATOMS: atom_id res chain seq x y z
N LEU A 1 17.31 59.09 23.25
CA LEU A 1 18.33 59.32 22.21
C LEU A 1 19.68 59.23 22.93
N ARG A 2 20.30 58.05 22.95
CA ARG A 2 21.54 57.72 23.70
C ARG A 2 21.49 57.94 25.23
N GLU A 3 22.45 57.47 26.04
CA GLU A 3 23.77 56.86 25.73
C GLU A 3 24.09 55.63 26.60
N ASP A 4 25.16 54.91 26.25
CA ASP A 4 25.49 53.54 26.69
C ASP A 4 26.58 53.48 27.81
N GLY A 5 26.78 52.33 28.47
CA GLY A 5 27.89 52.12 29.43
C GLY A 5 27.97 50.73 30.07
N ASP A 6 29.04 49.98 29.79
CA ASP A 6 29.33 48.60 30.25
C ASP A 6 30.43 48.57 31.35
N PRO A 7 30.47 47.54 32.23
CA PRO A 7 31.70 46.73 32.34
C PRO A 7 31.55 45.24 32.75
N SER A 8 32.55 44.41 32.39
CA SER A 8 32.86 43.05 32.94
C SER A 8 33.72 43.13 34.24
N ASP A 9 34.23 42.09 34.92
CA ASP A 9 34.40 40.61 34.76
C ASP A 9 34.62 40.00 36.20
N ASP A 10 34.84 38.72 36.55
CA ASP A 10 35.00 37.39 35.89
C ASP A 10 34.40 36.29 36.82
N SER A 11 34.24 35.09 36.27
CA SER A 11 33.91 33.78 36.84
C SER A 11 34.58 33.38 38.17
N ARG A 12 33.90 32.53 38.98
CA ARG A 12 34.36 31.20 39.47
C ARG A 12 33.47 30.59 40.57
N GLY A 13 33.22 29.29 40.46
CA GLY A 13 32.59 28.41 41.46
C GLY A 13 32.13 27.11 40.80
N ASP A 14 31.96 25.98 41.49
CA ASP A 14 32.42 25.61 42.83
C ASP A 14 32.52 24.06 42.89
N THR A 15 33.33 23.48 43.78
CA THR A 15 33.37 22.03 44.04
C THR A 15 34.05 21.77 45.39
N PRO A 16 33.36 21.05 46.30
CA PRO A 16 33.93 19.78 46.74
C PRO A 16 32.90 18.62 46.75
N GLU A 17 33.42 17.40 46.74
CA GLU A 17 32.66 16.15 46.80
C GLU A 17 32.32 15.71 48.24
N ASP A 18 31.40 14.74 48.32
CA ASP A 18 31.29 13.60 49.27
C ASP A 18 29.87 13.46 49.85
N THR A 19 29.24 12.28 49.69
CA THR A 19 28.46 11.60 50.75
C THR A 19 27.99 10.19 50.35
N THR A 20 28.54 9.19 51.05
CA THR A 20 27.87 7.95 51.53
C THR A 20 27.34 6.87 50.57
N ASP A 21 27.38 5.65 51.10
CA ASP A 21 27.11 4.33 50.49
C ASP A 21 25.69 3.79 50.79
N ALA A 22 25.34 2.67 50.13
CA ALA A 22 24.25 1.72 50.39
C ALA A 22 22.79 2.12 49.99
N GLY A 23 22.29 1.47 48.93
CA GLY A 23 20.87 1.51 48.53
C GLY A 23 20.58 0.64 47.29
N ASP A 24 20.34 -0.65 47.50
CA ASP A 24 20.15 -1.65 46.43
C ASP A 24 18.74 -1.63 45.81
N ALA A 25 18.65 -1.55 44.48
CA ALA A 25 17.49 -1.96 43.68
C ALA A 25 17.83 -2.11 42.17
N ASP A 26 17.29 -3.18 41.57
CA ASP A 26 17.10 -3.48 40.14
C ASP A 26 16.86 -2.24 39.22
N THR A 27 17.29 -2.20 37.96
CA THR A 27 17.22 -3.26 36.93
C THR A 27 18.44 -3.31 36.00
N SER A 28 18.76 -4.49 35.46
CA SER A 28 19.78 -4.67 34.40
C SER A 28 19.25 -4.48 32.98
N ASP A 29 19.93 -3.69 32.16
CA ASP A 29 20.00 -3.90 30.70
C ASP A 29 21.41 -3.52 30.21
N GLY A 30 21.99 -4.30 29.30
CA GLY A 30 23.40 -4.19 28.90
C GLY A 30 24.12 -5.54 28.77
N HIS A 31 23.81 -6.29 27.73
CA HIS A 31 24.63 -7.41 27.28
C HIS A 31 25.01 -7.29 25.81
N ASP A 32 26.22 -6.78 25.57
CA ASP A 32 26.94 -6.99 24.32
C ASP A 32 27.33 -8.48 24.24
N LEU A 33 26.90 -9.17 23.18
CA LEU A 33 27.42 -10.49 22.80
C LEU A 33 27.44 -10.66 21.28
N LEU A 34 28.63 -10.57 20.71
CA LEU A 34 28.95 -11.06 19.37
C LEU A 34 28.75 -12.58 19.29
N THR A 35 27.92 -13.05 18.36
CA THR A 35 27.96 -14.45 17.86
C THR A 35 27.86 -14.45 16.33
N SER A 36 28.63 -15.32 15.68
CA SER A 36 28.66 -15.48 14.22
C SER A 36 27.67 -16.54 13.74
N ASP A 37 27.57 -16.70 12.41
CA ASP A 37 27.19 -17.92 11.67
C ASP A 37 26.48 -19.06 12.43
N ASP A 38 25.27 -19.42 11.98
CA ASP A 38 25.06 -20.79 11.52
C ASP A 38 23.94 -20.88 10.46
N GLU A 39 23.96 -21.98 9.73
CA GLU A 39 23.47 -22.17 8.37
C GLU A 39 21.93 -22.26 8.20
N VAL A 40 21.44 -22.01 6.98
CA VAL A 40 20.17 -22.57 6.51
C VAL A 40 20.40 -23.41 5.25
N GLU A 41 20.27 -24.73 5.38
CA GLU A 41 20.41 -25.67 4.26
C GLU A 41 19.37 -25.39 3.16
N GLY A 42 19.79 -25.53 1.90
CA GLY A 42 18.89 -25.49 0.75
C GLY A 42 18.40 -26.88 0.34
N TYR A 43 17.35 -26.91 -0.49
CA TYR A 43 17.08 -28.08 -1.33
C TYR A 43 16.84 -27.65 -2.78
N GLY A 44 17.61 -28.24 -3.69
CA GLY A 44 17.36 -28.16 -5.12
C GLY A 44 16.24 -29.10 -5.53
N GLY A 45 15.48 -28.72 -6.55
CA GLY A 45 14.35 -29.50 -7.08
C GLY A 45 14.27 -29.38 -8.60
N GLU A 46 15.28 -29.90 -9.30
CA GLU A 46 15.27 -29.93 -10.76
C GLU A 46 14.36 -31.05 -11.28
N SER A 47 13.41 -30.67 -12.15
CA SER A 47 12.71 -31.56 -13.08
C SER A 47 12.10 -30.70 -14.18
N GLY A 48 12.73 -30.70 -15.34
CA GLY A 48 12.18 -30.08 -16.54
C GLY A 48 11.54 -31.13 -17.44
N ASP A 49 10.40 -30.79 -18.03
CA ASP A 49 9.90 -31.40 -19.25
C ASP A 49 9.42 -30.27 -20.18
N GLY A 50 9.48 -30.48 -21.48
CA GLY A 50 9.23 -29.45 -22.48
C GLY A 50 8.60 -29.99 -23.76
N ASP A 51 8.51 -29.11 -24.77
CA ASP A 51 7.74 -29.30 -26.02
C ASP A 51 6.20 -29.27 -25.80
N GLY A 52 5.38 -28.75 -26.72
CA GLY A 52 5.70 -28.18 -28.03
C GLY A 52 4.60 -27.27 -28.59
N THR A 53 4.91 -26.56 -29.67
CA THR A 53 4.05 -25.56 -30.33
C THR A 53 2.80 -26.14 -30.99
N ALA A 54 1.63 -25.54 -30.74
CA ALA A 54 0.53 -25.45 -31.70
C ALA A 54 -0.36 -24.22 -31.44
N GLU A 55 -0.84 -23.56 -32.49
CA GLU A 55 -1.90 -22.55 -32.38
C GLU A 55 -3.29 -23.20 -32.51
N GLY A 56 -4.27 -22.65 -31.79
CA GLY A 56 -5.67 -23.07 -31.84
C GLY A 56 -6.57 -21.97 -31.28
N ALA A 57 -7.72 -21.75 -31.92
CA ALA A 57 -8.69 -20.71 -31.55
C ALA A 57 -9.92 -21.30 -30.83
N ASP A 58 -10.87 -20.42 -30.54
CA ASP A 58 -12.27 -20.69 -30.19
C ASP A 58 -12.59 -21.23 -28.78
N ASP A 59 -13.11 -20.30 -27.97
CA ASP A 59 -14.43 -20.31 -27.27
C ASP A 59 -14.99 -21.56 -26.54
N ALA A 60 -15.88 -21.27 -25.58
CA ALA A 60 -16.83 -22.15 -24.87
C ALA A 60 -16.37 -22.95 -23.60
N GLU A 61 -16.96 -22.52 -22.48
CA GLU A 61 -17.64 -23.35 -21.44
C GLU A 61 -16.92 -24.39 -20.54
N SER A 62 -16.84 -24.01 -19.25
CA SER A 62 -17.33 -24.78 -18.08
C SER A 62 -16.77 -26.16 -17.68
N ALA A 63 -15.79 -26.14 -16.75
CA ALA A 63 -15.68 -26.98 -15.54
C ALA A 63 -14.74 -26.23 -14.56
N ASP A 64 -15.08 -25.92 -13.30
CA ASP A 64 -15.37 -26.76 -12.13
C ASP A 64 -14.13 -27.48 -11.54
N GLY A 65 -13.95 -27.34 -10.23
CA GLY A 65 -12.74 -27.76 -9.49
C GLY A 65 -12.79 -27.29 -8.03
N GLU A 66 -12.93 -28.26 -7.12
CA GLU A 66 -13.27 -28.03 -5.70
C GLU A 66 -12.10 -27.54 -4.81
N GLY A 67 -12.43 -26.98 -3.64
CA GLY A 67 -11.41 -26.61 -2.64
C GLY A 67 -11.89 -25.75 -1.46
N GLY A 68 -12.93 -26.15 -0.72
CA GLY A 68 -13.31 -25.43 0.52
C GLY A 68 -14.65 -25.82 1.12
N SER A 69 -14.66 -26.77 2.07
CA SER A 69 -15.87 -27.18 2.78
C SER A 69 -16.35 -26.10 3.76
N GLY A 70 -17.58 -25.61 3.57
CA GLY A 70 -18.26 -24.68 4.48
C GLY A 70 -19.76 -24.96 4.46
N GLU A 71 -20.26 -25.64 5.48
CA GLU A 71 -21.62 -26.21 5.50
C GLU A 71 -22.68 -25.20 5.98
N GLY A 72 -23.91 -25.31 5.48
CA GLY A 72 -25.08 -24.67 6.09
C GLY A 72 -25.53 -23.32 5.51
N GLY A 73 -25.99 -23.30 4.25
CA GLY A 73 -26.70 -22.12 3.73
C GLY A 73 -27.41 -22.38 2.40
N LYS A 74 -28.75 -22.51 2.42
CA LYS A 74 -29.54 -22.49 1.18
C LYS A 74 -29.27 -21.17 0.46
N GLY A 75 -28.72 -21.23 -0.75
CA GLY A 75 -28.52 -20.07 -1.61
C GLY A 75 -29.86 -19.47 -2.06
N GLY A 76 -30.47 -18.66 -1.18
CA GLY A 76 -31.66 -17.88 -1.50
C GLY A 76 -31.43 -17.05 -2.75
N ALA A 77 -32.46 -16.95 -3.60
CA ALA A 77 -32.35 -16.41 -4.96
C ALA A 77 -31.53 -15.11 -4.99
N GLY A 78 -30.34 -15.18 -5.59
CA GLY A 78 -29.35 -14.11 -5.55
C GLY A 78 -29.84 -12.86 -6.28
N GLY A 79 -30.45 -11.95 -5.52
CA GLY A 79 -30.86 -10.64 -6.01
C GLY A 79 -29.69 -9.85 -6.60
N LYS A 80 -30.00 -8.86 -7.43
CA LYS A 80 -29.01 -7.94 -8.02
C LYS A 80 -28.32 -7.05 -6.98
N ASP A 81 -28.71 -7.15 -5.72
CA ASP A 81 -28.22 -6.38 -4.59
C ASP A 81 -27.86 -7.37 -3.47
N SER A 82 -26.57 -7.47 -3.18
CA SER A 82 -25.99 -8.22 -2.05
C SER A 82 -24.53 -7.84 -1.88
N ARG A 83 -24.00 -7.88 -0.65
CA ARG A 83 -22.59 -7.51 -0.35
C ARG A 83 -21.57 -8.27 -1.23
N ARG A 84 -21.80 -9.57 -1.49
CA ARG A 84 -20.97 -10.38 -2.40
C ARG A 84 -21.01 -9.88 -3.86
N HIS A 85 -22.14 -9.34 -4.31
CA HIS A 85 -22.26 -8.74 -5.64
C HIS A 85 -21.58 -7.37 -5.71
N THR A 86 -21.75 -6.52 -4.68
CA THR A 86 -21.05 -5.22 -4.55
C THR A 86 -19.54 -5.38 -4.58
N TYR A 87 -18.99 -6.24 -3.69
CA TYR A 87 -17.58 -6.60 -3.68
C TYR A 87 -17.08 -7.02 -5.07
N ARG A 88 -17.84 -7.89 -5.77
CA ARG A 88 -17.47 -8.38 -7.12
C ARG A 88 -17.46 -7.28 -8.18
N GLN A 89 -18.36 -6.29 -8.11
CA GLN A 89 -18.38 -5.15 -9.04
C GLN A 89 -17.16 -4.25 -8.80
N VAL A 90 -16.94 -3.86 -7.54
CA VAL A 90 -15.83 -2.97 -7.12
C VAL A 90 -14.47 -3.62 -7.39
N HIS A 91 -14.26 -4.87 -6.95
CA HIS A 91 -13.06 -5.64 -7.26
C HIS A 91 -12.82 -5.80 -8.77
N LYS A 92 -13.87 -5.91 -9.59
CA LYS A 92 -13.74 -5.98 -11.06
C LYS A 92 -13.34 -4.64 -11.67
N LEU A 93 -13.73 -3.52 -11.08
CA LEU A 93 -13.27 -2.17 -11.49
C LEU A 93 -11.82 -1.94 -11.08
N LEU A 94 -11.49 -2.10 -9.80
CA LEU A 94 -10.13 -1.92 -9.27
C LEU A 94 -9.11 -2.85 -9.97
N LYS A 95 -9.48 -4.09 -10.32
CA LYS A 95 -8.65 -5.00 -11.11
C LYS A 95 -8.45 -4.58 -12.58
N LYS A 96 -9.20 -3.60 -13.11
CA LYS A 96 -8.83 -2.89 -14.35
C LYS A 96 -7.83 -1.77 -14.06
N VAL A 97 -8.04 -1.02 -12.98
CA VAL A 97 -7.19 0.12 -12.59
C VAL A 97 -5.75 -0.32 -12.37
N MET A 98 -5.54 -1.47 -11.72
CA MET A 98 -4.21 -2.08 -11.53
C MET A 98 -3.54 -2.60 -12.82
N LYS A 99 -4.18 -2.55 -14.00
CA LYS A 99 -3.55 -2.93 -15.27
C LYS A 99 -2.71 -1.79 -15.83
N VAL A 100 -1.44 -1.74 -15.39
CA VAL A 100 -0.45 -0.76 -15.86
C VAL A 100 0.55 -1.41 -16.82
N ASP A 101 0.74 -0.84 -18.00
CA ASP A 101 1.52 -1.44 -19.11
C ASP A 101 2.88 -0.76 -19.32
N PHE A 102 3.73 -0.87 -18.30
CA PHE A 102 5.08 -0.33 -18.30
C PHE A 102 6.14 -1.30 -18.82
N LYS A 103 7.18 -0.72 -19.44
CA LYS A 103 8.37 -1.43 -19.92
C LYS A 103 9.37 -1.74 -18.81
N ASP A 104 9.50 -0.84 -17.85
CA ASP A 104 10.35 -1.01 -16.68
C ASP A 104 9.65 -1.94 -15.66
N LYS A 105 10.34 -3.04 -15.28
CA LYS A 105 9.80 -4.03 -14.35
C LYS A 105 9.77 -3.53 -12.90
N TYR A 106 10.75 -2.74 -12.48
CA TYR A 106 10.80 -2.16 -11.15
C TYR A 106 9.65 -1.17 -10.99
N LEU A 107 9.53 -0.19 -11.89
CA LEU A 107 8.44 0.79 -11.87
C LEU A 107 7.06 0.10 -11.95
N LYS A 108 6.91 -0.94 -12.79
CA LYS A 108 5.68 -1.74 -12.83
C LYS A 108 5.36 -2.40 -11.48
N SER A 109 6.35 -3.00 -10.82
CA SER A 109 6.14 -3.63 -9.52
C SER A 109 5.81 -2.60 -8.42
N PHE A 110 6.51 -1.46 -8.40
CA PHE A 110 6.28 -0.37 -7.46
C PHE A 110 4.86 0.19 -7.60
N ILE A 111 4.47 0.59 -8.81
CA ILE A 111 3.16 1.20 -9.06
C ILE A 111 2.03 0.19 -8.78
N VAL A 112 2.16 -1.08 -9.15
CA VAL A 112 1.15 -2.10 -8.79
C VAL A 112 1.05 -2.28 -7.27
N ALA A 113 2.17 -2.30 -6.54
CA ALA A 113 2.16 -2.38 -5.08
C ALA A 113 1.45 -1.17 -4.45
N ARG A 114 1.74 0.06 -4.92
CA ARG A 114 1.09 1.29 -4.43
C ARG A 114 -0.39 1.37 -4.76
N LEU A 115 -0.79 0.99 -5.98
CA LEU A 115 -2.21 0.86 -6.33
C LEU A 115 -2.93 -0.18 -5.46
N GLN A 116 -2.24 -1.24 -5.04
CA GLN A 116 -2.82 -2.24 -4.15
C GLN A 116 -2.93 -1.75 -2.70
N GLU A 117 -1.85 -1.15 -2.18
CA GLU A 117 -1.76 -0.58 -0.83
C GLU A 117 -2.75 0.57 -0.62
N ARG A 118 -2.78 1.53 -1.54
CA ARG A 118 -3.49 2.81 -1.39
C ARG A 118 -4.93 2.76 -1.91
N LEU A 119 -5.20 2.08 -3.03
CA LEU A 119 -6.53 2.13 -3.66
C LEU A 119 -7.30 0.81 -3.54
N MET A 120 -6.67 -0.34 -3.81
CA MET A 120 -7.35 -1.63 -3.83
C MET A 120 -7.84 -2.03 -2.44
N ASN A 121 -6.95 -2.09 -1.44
CA ASN A 121 -7.28 -2.67 -0.14
C ASN A 121 -8.29 -1.81 0.65
N PRO A 122 -8.10 -0.48 0.85
CA PRO A 122 -9.02 0.34 1.66
C PRO A 122 -10.43 0.36 1.07
N THR A 123 -10.54 0.55 -0.25
CA THR A 123 -11.82 0.53 -0.96
C THR A 123 -12.54 -0.81 -0.82
N ILE A 124 -11.81 -1.94 -0.86
CA ILE A 124 -12.39 -3.28 -0.73
C ILE A 124 -12.94 -3.53 0.68
N ASP A 125 -12.20 -3.12 1.71
CA ASP A 125 -12.62 -3.26 3.10
C ASP A 125 -13.84 -2.36 3.40
N LEU A 126 -13.85 -1.13 2.89
CA LEU A 126 -14.96 -0.18 3.03
C LEU A 126 -16.26 -0.73 2.41
N VAL A 127 -16.23 -1.21 1.16
CA VAL A 127 -17.43 -1.73 0.48
C VAL A 127 -17.87 -3.13 0.95
N SER A 128 -17.07 -3.82 1.78
CA SER A 128 -17.41 -5.14 2.33
C SER A 128 -18.73 -5.16 3.11
N THR A 129 -19.14 -4.00 3.63
CA THR A 129 -20.37 -3.76 4.38
C THR A 129 -21.58 -3.41 3.50
N ILE A 130 -21.38 -3.05 2.22
CA ILE A 130 -22.38 -2.33 1.42
C ILE A 130 -23.20 -3.29 0.53
N GLU A 131 -24.51 -3.39 0.80
CA GLU A 131 -25.37 -4.37 0.13
C GLU A 131 -25.73 -4.00 -1.31
N LYS A 132 -25.86 -2.70 -1.60
CA LYS A 132 -26.36 -2.17 -2.88
C LYS A 132 -25.25 -1.39 -3.61
N TYR A 133 -24.60 -2.03 -4.59
CA TYR A 133 -23.62 -1.36 -5.45
C TYR A 133 -24.18 -0.12 -6.16
N SER A 134 -25.48 -0.10 -6.43
CA SER A 134 -26.18 0.99 -7.10
C SER A 134 -26.04 2.35 -6.42
N LYS A 135 -25.91 2.41 -5.08
CA LYS A 135 -25.67 3.67 -4.34
C LYS A 135 -24.30 4.25 -4.67
N ILE A 136 -23.26 3.46 -4.42
CA ILE A 136 -21.85 3.89 -4.48
C ILE A 136 -21.27 3.93 -5.89
N LYS A 137 -22.03 3.49 -6.90
CA LYS A 137 -21.59 3.36 -8.30
C LYS A 137 -21.02 4.67 -8.87
N GLU A 138 -21.55 5.83 -8.47
CA GLU A 138 -21.12 7.12 -8.99
C GLU A 138 -19.72 7.55 -8.52
N CYS A 139 -19.32 7.18 -7.30
CA CYS A 139 -17.97 7.40 -6.77
C CYS A 139 -16.88 6.73 -7.63
N PHE A 140 -17.19 5.60 -8.27
CA PHE A 140 -16.27 4.88 -9.16
C PHE A 140 -16.17 5.43 -10.58
N SER A 141 -16.86 6.53 -10.90
CA SER A 141 -16.99 7.01 -12.28
C SER A 141 -15.70 7.62 -12.85
N SER A 142 -14.89 8.27 -12.02
CA SER A 142 -13.67 8.96 -12.44
C SER A 142 -12.39 8.17 -12.13
N VAL A 143 -12.36 7.37 -11.05
CA VAL A 143 -11.23 6.58 -10.53
C VAL A 143 -10.38 5.88 -11.60
N GLU A 144 -10.99 5.26 -12.62
CA GLU A 144 -10.23 4.58 -13.70
C GLU A 144 -9.46 5.56 -14.61
N LYS A 145 -9.97 6.79 -14.82
CA LYS A 145 -9.29 7.87 -15.53
C LYS A 145 -8.19 8.47 -14.65
N ASP A 146 -8.53 8.88 -13.44
CA ASP A 146 -7.67 9.74 -12.62
C ASP A 146 -6.44 8.97 -12.13
N THR A 147 -6.62 7.71 -11.74
CA THR A 147 -5.49 6.81 -11.49
C THR A 147 -4.59 6.67 -12.72
N LYS A 148 -5.16 6.56 -13.93
CA LYS A 148 -4.40 6.50 -15.20
C LYS A 148 -3.78 7.84 -15.60
N GLU A 149 -4.02 8.92 -14.86
CA GLU A 149 -3.38 10.22 -15.05
C GLU A 149 -2.14 10.28 -14.16
N LEU A 150 -2.31 10.09 -12.84
CA LEU A 150 -1.23 9.96 -11.85
C LEU A 150 -0.16 8.94 -12.26
N VAL A 151 -0.61 7.76 -12.69
CA VAL A 151 0.24 6.64 -13.13
C VAL A 151 1.08 7.00 -14.38
N LYS A 152 0.60 7.87 -15.27
CA LYS A 152 1.39 8.35 -16.43
C LYS A 152 2.35 9.48 -16.03
N GLU A 153 1.92 10.35 -15.12
CA GLU A 153 2.76 11.43 -14.61
C GLU A 153 3.98 10.87 -13.89
N SER A 154 3.80 9.86 -13.02
CA SER A 154 4.93 9.15 -12.42
C SER A 154 5.79 8.40 -13.44
N GLU A 155 5.22 7.79 -14.49
CA GLU A 155 6.06 7.18 -15.55
C GLU A 155 6.90 8.22 -16.30
N LYS A 156 6.41 9.47 -16.42
CA LYS A 156 7.18 10.58 -16.98
C LYS A 156 8.26 11.05 -16.01
N SER A 157 7.92 11.35 -14.76
CA SER A 157 8.87 11.83 -13.74
C SER A 157 9.98 10.82 -13.44
N TYR A 158 9.66 9.51 -13.40
CA TYR A 158 10.65 8.45 -13.28
C TYR A 158 11.60 8.40 -14.49
N LYS A 159 11.10 8.54 -15.73
CA LYS A 159 11.94 8.59 -16.93
C LYS A 159 12.88 9.80 -16.92
N GLU A 160 12.33 10.99 -16.66
CA GLU A 160 13.10 12.25 -16.63
C GLU A 160 14.19 12.21 -15.56
N CYS A 161 13.90 11.63 -14.39
CA CYS A 161 14.90 11.40 -13.35
C CYS A 161 15.97 10.37 -13.78
N ALA A 162 15.57 9.25 -14.38
CA ALA A 162 16.47 8.17 -14.80
C ALA A 162 17.44 8.55 -15.94
N GLU A 163 17.34 9.75 -16.51
CA GLU A 163 18.34 10.28 -17.44
C GLU A 163 19.66 10.67 -16.74
N ASP A 164 19.66 11.18 -15.49
CA ASP A 164 20.91 11.35 -14.72
C ASP A 164 21.27 10.06 -13.98
N LYS A 165 22.21 9.32 -14.58
CA LYS A 165 22.79 8.08 -14.07
C LYS A 165 23.52 8.21 -12.72
N ARG A 166 23.63 9.42 -12.15
CA ARG A 166 24.13 9.65 -10.78
C ARG A 166 23.03 9.75 -9.74
N ASN A 167 21.76 9.90 -10.14
CA ASN A 167 20.64 9.89 -9.20
C ASN A 167 20.20 8.45 -8.90
N THR A 168 20.45 8.01 -7.67
CA THR A 168 20.05 6.69 -7.15
C THR A 168 18.65 6.67 -6.51
N HIS A 169 17.98 7.82 -6.42
CA HIS A 169 16.72 8.01 -5.69
C HIS A 169 15.48 8.12 -6.59
N CYS A 170 15.63 8.02 -7.92
CA CYS A 170 14.53 8.15 -8.89
C CYS A 170 13.35 7.19 -8.68
N GLY A 171 13.59 6.01 -8.08
CA GLY A 171 12.52 5.06 -7.72
C GLY A 171 11.61 5.53 -6.58
N SER A 172 12.01 6.58 -5.86
CA SER A 172 11.23 7.24 -4.80
C SER A 172 10.89 8.70 -5.14
N GLU A 173 11.77 9.41 -5.86
CA GLU A 173 11.52 10.80 -6.29
C GLU A 173 10.51 10.85 -7.44
N GLY A 174 10.68 10.01 -8.47
CA GLY A 174 9.78 9.93 -9.63
C GLY A 174 8.41 9.30 -9.35
N THR A 175 8.15 8.88 -8.10
CA THR A 175 6.91 8.24 -7.66
C THR A 175 6.28 8.93 -6.44
N ARG A 176 6.93 9.95 -5.87
CA ARG A 176 6.46 10.66 -4.67
C ARG A 176 5.06 11.25 -4.87
N ASP A 177 4.87 11.91 -6.01
CA ASP A 177 3.63 12.62 -6.33
C ASP A 177 2.50 11.65 -6.74
N LEU A 178 2.84 10.41 -7.10
CA LEU A 178 1.85 9.32 -7.25
C LEU A 178 1.36 8.84 -5.89
N ASP A 179 2.24 8.70 -4.89
CA ASP A 179 1.82 8.32 -3.54
C ASP A 179 0.93 9.39 -2.91
N GLU A 180 1.25 10.68 -3.11
CA GLU A 180 0.41 11.81 -2.66
C GLU A 180 -0.95 11.81 -3.39
N GLY A 181 -0.97 11.79 -4.73
CA GLY A 181 -2.22 11.80 -5.49
C GLY A 181 -3.10 10.55 -5.32
N LEU A 182 -2.52 9.39 -4.96
CA LEU A 182 -3.29 8.19 -4.62
C LEU A 182 -3.92 8.26 -3.22
N ILE A 183 -3.36 9.04 -2.30
CA ILE A 183 -3.99 9.31 -1.00
C ILE A 183 -5.19 10.24 -1.20
N ASP A 184 -5.04 11.33 -1.95
CA ASP A 184 -6.15 12.24 -2.26
C ASP A 184 -7.31 11.51 -2.97
N LEU A 185 -6.98 10.65 -3.94
CA LEU A 185 -7.98 9.84 -4.68
C LEU A 185 -8.65 8.77 -3.82
N GLU A 186 -7.94 8.15 -2.86
CA GLU A 186 -8.60 7.23 -1.92
C GLU A 186 -9.50 7.98 -0.96
N GLN A 187 -9.07 9.13 -0.43
CA GLN A 187 -9.88 9.95 0.47
C GLN A 187 -11.18 10.42 -0.21
N GLU A 188 -11.13 10.97 -1.42
CA GLU A 188 -12.33 11.39 -2.17
C GLU A 188 -13.27 10.20 -2.46
N LEU A 189 -12.71 9.04 -2.84
CA LEU A 189 -13.48 7.82 -3.09
C LEU A 189 -14.12 7.28 -1.78
N SER A 190 -13.38 7.32 -0.68
CA SER A 190 -13.79 6.83 0.64
C SER A 190 -14.92 7.68 1.22
N ASP A 191 -14.76 9.01 1.20
CA ASP A 191 -15.77 9.96 1.66
C ASP A 191 -17.07 9.85 0.84
N CYS A 192 -16.97 9.78 -0.50
CA CYS A 192 -18.13 9.55 -1.37
C CYS A 192 -18.81 8.20 -1.06
N ILE A 193 -18.06 7.12 -0.84
CA ILE A 193 -18.62 5.82 -0.49
C ILE A 193 -19.31 5.84 0.89
N VAL A 194 -18.79 6.60 1.85
CA VAL A 194 -19.40 6.78 3.18
C VAL A 194 -20.69 7.61 3.09
N GLU A 195 -20.67 8.76 2.42
CA GLU A 195 -21.85 9.60 2.17
C GLU A 195 -22.97 8.76 1.51
N LYS A 196 -22.66 8.12 0.38
CA LYS A 196 -23.61 7.28 -0.38
C LYS A 196 -24.02 5.99 0.34
N ARG A 197 -23.28 5.55 1.37
CA ARG A 197 -23.73 4.44 2.23
C ARG A 197 -24.82 4.93 3.18
N ASP A 198 -24.59 6.09 3.80
CA ASP A 198 -25.34 6.56 4.96
C ASP A 198 -26.57 7.40 4.60
N GLU A 199 -26.69 7.93 3.37
CA GLU A 199 -27.87 8.63 2.80
C GLU A 199 -29.25 7.96 3.01
N ASP A 200 -29.32 6.63 3.27
CA ASP A 200 -30.57 5.91 3.58
C ASP A 200 -30.81 5.71 5.10
N SER A 201 -30.12 6.45 5.97
CA SER A 201 -30.13 6.21 7.44
C SER A 201 -30.86 7.28 8.27
N GLU A 202 -31.45 8.28 7.63
CA GLU A 202 -32.22 9.39 8.25
C GLU A 202 -33.73 9.31 7.99
#